data_AF-V9G677-F1
#
_entry.id   AF-V9G677-F1
#
_cell.length_a   1.000
_cell.length_b   1.000
_cell.length_c   1.000
_cell.angle_alpha   90.00
_cell.angle_beta   90.00
_cell.angle_gamma   90.00
#
_symmetry.space_group_name_H-M   'P 1'
#
loop_
_entity.id
_entity.type
_entity.pdbx_description
1 polymer ?
#
loop_
_entity_poly.entity_id
_entity_poly.type
_entity_poly.pdbx_seq_one_letter_code
_entity_poly.pdbx_strand_id
1 'polypeptide(L)'
;MNKKIALSGLIAATAASMMFTPPLEAATTQSVQFQMNQLSYSNDSGKHALTTAPYELRGHSMVPLRALATSLGSNVSWNQSNQTTTLSGPSYDDIKLTVNSNIAIDADGRQIKLPERVTLVKGSVFVPVRSMAVLMKAQLKWESGTRTVTVTKPSDAANHIQRSYNFAADKQGWKGGFSDLPVDYDPDIYELEHTRNLFRLKMARSSMD
;
A
#
# COMPACT_ATOMS: atom_id res chain seq x y z
N MET A 1 26.60 -70.34 45.89
CA MET A 1 25.37 -70.48 46.70
C MET A 1 24.95 -69.09 47.19
N ASN A 2 23.79 -68.60 46.72
CA ASN A 2 22.95 -67.55 47.32
C ASN A 2 23.54 -66.13 47.44
N LYS A 3 22.84 -64.99 47.35
CA LYS A 3 21.47 -64.51 47.03
C LYS A 3 21.67 -62.96 46.97
N LYS A 4 21.26 -62.26 45.90
CA LYS A 4 20.00 -61.47 45.78
C LYS A 4 19.88 -60.21 46.68
N ILE A 5 19.71 -59.05 46.01
CA ILE A 5 18.65 -58.00 46.16
C ILE A 5 18.95 -56.66 46.91
N ALA A 6 18.65 -55.53 46.19
CA ALA A 6 18.02 -54.24 46.60
C ALA A 6 18.83 -53.18 47.39
N LEU A 7 18.59 -51.85 47.36
CA LEU A 7 17.63 -50.93 46.69
C LEU A 7 18.15 -49.47 46.89
N SER A 8 17.60 -48.51 46.12
CA SER A 8 17.30 -47.09 46.48
C SER A 8 18.26 -45.95 46.10
N GLY A 9 17.68 -44.96 45.39
CA GLY A 9 18.18 -43.59 45.16
C GLY A 9 17.80 -43.06 43.77
N LEU A 10 16.52 -42.79 43.45
CA LEU A 10 15.76 -41.55 43.64
C LEU A 10 16.16 -40.38 42.69
N ILE A 11 15.36 -40.28 41.60
CA ILE A 11 14.80 -39.09 40.90
C ILE A 11 15.74 -37.94 40.46
N ALA A 12 15.77 -37.71 39.14
CA ALA A 12 15.55 -36.37 38.55
C ALA A 12 15.12 -36.51 37.08
N ALA A 13 13.81 -36.57 36.86
CA ALA A 13 13.24 -36.40 35.53
C ALA A 13 13.26 -34.90 35.18
N THR A 14 14.26 -34.44 34.43
CA THR A 14 14.15 -33.17 33.71
C THR A 14 13.51 -33.45 32.36
N ALA A 15 12.19 -33.35 32.32
CA ALA A 15 11.49 -33.15 31.06
C ALA A 15 11.93 -31.79 30.52
N ALA A 16 12.90 -31.77 29.60
CA ALA A 16 13.19 -30.59 28.82
C ALA A 16 11.98 -30.36 27.90
N SER A 17 11.07 -29.50 28.33
CA SER A 17 10.03 -28.95 27.49
C SER A 17 10.72 -28.17 26.36
N MET A 18 10.94 -28.82 25.23
CA MET A 18 11.25 -28.12 24.00
C MET A 18 10.00 -27.30 23.66
N MET A 19 10.04 -26.02 23.97
CA MET A 19 9.09 -25.07 23.39
C MET A 19 9.33 -25.12 21.88
N PHE A 20 8.46 -25.81 21.15
CA PHE A 20 8.34 -25.62 19.72
C PHE A 20 7.77 -24.21 19.54
N THR A 21 8.66 -23.23 19.39
CA THR A 21 8.27 -21.94 18.81
C THR A 21 7.88 -22.23 17.37
N PRO A 22 6.60 -22.09 16.97
CA PRO A 22 6.30 -22.13 15.54
C PRO A 22 7.19 -21.07 14.87
N PRO A 23 7.84 -21.37 13.73
CA PRO A 23 8.53 -20.34 12.98
C PRO A 23 7.51 -19.25 12.73
N LEU A 24 7.87 -18.03 13.12
CA LEU A 24 7.12 -16.82 12.83
C LEU A 24 6.82 -16.88 11.32
N GLU A 25 5.57 -17.16 10.96
CA GLU A 25 5.18 -17.31 9.57
C GLU A 25 5.54 -16.02 8.87
N ALA A 26 6.53 -16.12 7.98
CA ALA A 26 7.09 -14.98 7.29
C ALA A 26 5.95 -14.26 6.57
N ALA A 27 5.69 -13.02 6.99
CA ALA A 27 4.82 -12.12 6.24
C ALA A 27 5.34 -12.08 4.80
N THR A 28 4.56 -12.62 3.86
CA THR A 28 4.92 -12.77 2.44
C THR A 28 5.01 -11.40 1.78
N THR A 29 6.15 -10.75 1.97
CA THR A 29 6.45 -9.42 1.46
C THR A 29 6.88 -9.58 0.01
N GLN A 30 6.00 -9.24 -0.93
CA GLN A 30 6.31 -9.33 -2.36
C GLN A 30 7.26 -8.20 -2.76
N SER A 31 8.40 -8.55 -3.36
CA SER A 31 9.44 -7.60 -3.74
C SER A 31 10.01 -7.87 -5.12
N VAL A 32 10.47 -6.80 -5.78
CA VAL A 32 11.08 -6.88 -7.11
C VAL A 32 12.25 -5.92 -7.22
N GLN A 33 13.32 -6.37 -7.87
CA GLN A 33 14.57 -5.65 -8.04
C GLN A 33 14.94 -5.53 -9.51
N PHE A 34 15.20 -4.30 -9.94
CA PHE A 34 15.65 -3.94 -11.28
C PHE A 34 16.99 -3.22 -11.20
N GLN A 35 17.98 -3.74 -11.91
CA GLN A 35 19.25 -3.03 -12.12
C GLN A 35 19.21 -2.31 -13.47
N MET A 36 19.61 -1.04 -13.49
CA MET A 36 19.65 -0.28 -14.74
C MET A 36 20.62 -0.91 -15.73
N ASN A 37 20.23 -0.93 -17.00
CA ASN A 37 20.99 -1.51 -18.12
C ASN A 37 21.24 -3.03 -18.03
N GLN A 38 20.50 -3.75 -17.18
CA GLN A 38 20.55 -5.21 -17.11
C GLN A 38 19.32 -5.85 -17.77
N LEU A 39 19.53 -6.91 -18.55
CA LEU A 39 18.46 -7.68 -19.21
C LEU A 39 17.84 -8.75 -18.30
N SER A 40 17.87 -8.52 -16.99
CA SER A 40 17.28 -9.41 -16.01
C SER A 40 16.78 -8.64 -14.81
N TYR A 41 15.79 -9.19 -14.13
CA TYR A 41 15.28 -8.71 -12.86
C TYR A 41 15.16 -9.87 -11.88
N SER A 42 15.07 -9.58 -10.59
CA SER A 42 14.86 -10.60 -9.57
C SER A 42 13.63 -10.26 -8.74
N ASN A 43 12.84 -11.27 -8.39
CA ASN A 43 11.73 -11.18 -7.44
C ASN A 43 11.79 -12.37 -6.46
N ASP A 44 10.75 -12.55 -5.66
CA ASP A 44 10.70 -13.63 -4.66
C ASP A 44 10.74 -15.05 -5.27
N SER A 45 10.45 -15.20 -6.57
CA SER A 45 10.56 -16.47 -7.30
C SER A 45 11.92 -16.70 -7.95
N GLY A 46 12.87 -15.77 -7.80
CA GLY A 46 14.21 -15.85 -8.36
C GLY A 46 14.48 -14.85 -9.48
N LYS A 47 15.44 -15.18 -10.35
CA LYS A 47 15.93 -14.31 -11.44
C LYS A 47 15.21 -14.61 -12.75
N HIS A 48 14.78 -13.57 -13.44
CA HIS A 48 14.01 -13.63 -14.69
C HIS A 48 14.65 -12.78 -15.78
N ALA A 49 14.48 -13.19 -17.04
CA ALA A 49 15.00 -12.45 -18.20
C ALA A 49 14.05 -11.32 -18.64
N LEU A 50 14.63 -10.27 -19.23
CA LEU A 50 13.91 -9.16 -19.85
C LEU A 50 14.29 -9.05 -21.34
N THR A 51 13.30 -8.74 -22.18
CA THR A 51 13.53 -8.43 -23.60
C THR A 51 14.23 -7.09 -23.79
N THR A 52 14.03 -6.15 -22.86
CA THR A 52 14.65 -4.82 -22.89
C THR A 52 14.99 -4.40 -21.47
N ALA A 53 16.21 -3.88 -21.30
CA ALA A 53 16.72 -3.51 -20.00
C ALA A 53 15.98 -2.26 -19.46
N PRO A 54 15.77 -2.17 -18.14
CA PRO A 54 15.41 -0.92 -17.48
C PRO A 54 16.47 0.15 -17.76
N TYR A 55 16.05 1.39 -17.90
CA TYR A 55 16.94 2.49 -18.26
C TYR A 55 16.55 3.77 -17.54
N GLU A 56 17.44 4.74 -17.51
CA GLU A 56 17.14 6.06 -16.99
C GLU A 56 16.85 7.02 -18.14
N LEU A 57 15.77 7.79 -17.99
CA LEU A 57 15.37 8.83 -18.93
C LEU A 57 15.21 10.13 -18.15
N ARG A 58 16.07 11.11 -18.43
CA ARG A 58 16.01 12.46 -17.83
C ARG A 58 15.95 12.45 -16.30
N GLY A 59 16.67 11.52 -15.65
CA GLY A 59 16.69 11.37 -14.20
C GLY A 59 15.54 10.52 -13.63
N HIS A 60 14.73 9.89 -14.48
CA HIS A 60 13.67 8.98 -14.07
C HIS A 60 13.98 7.55 -14.49
N SER A 61 13.90 6.60 -13.56
CA SER A 61 14.08 5.18 -13.85
C SER A 61 12.83 4.62 -14.52
N MET A 62 13.01 4.13 -15.74
CA MET A 62 12.00 3.49 -16.58
C MET A 62 12.13 1.98 -16.46
N VAL A 63 11.06 1.32 -16.03
CA VAL A 63 11.01 -0.13 -15.81
C VAL A 63 9.92 -0.79 -16.65
N PRO A 64 10.08 -2.07 -17.02
CA PRO A 64 9.04 -2.82 -17.71
C PRO A 64 7.82 -3.03 -16.81
N LEU A 65 6.70 -2.41 -17.17
CA LEU A 65 5.45 -2.37 -16.41
C LEU A 65 4.96 -3.77 -16.04
N ARG A 66 4.99 -4.70 -16.99
CA ARG A 66 4.49 -6.07 -16.79
C ARG A 66 5.30 -6.82 -15.73
N ALA A 67 6.63 -6.74 -15.79
CA ALA A 67 7.49 -7.41 -14.82
C ALA A 67 7.31 -6.83 -13.41
N LEU A 68 7.19 -5.50 -13.32
CA LEU A 68 6.90 -4.80 -12.06
C LEU A 68 5.57 -5.27 -11.47
N ALA A 69 4.48 -5.18 -12.25
CA ALA A 69 3.13 -5.50 -11.80
C ALA A 69 2.96 -6.97 -11.41
N THR A 70 3.39 -7.90 -12.27
CA THR A 70 3.28 -9.33 -12.00
C THR A 70 4.09 -9.75 -10.76
N SER A 71 5.28 -9.17 -10.55
CA SER A 71 6.08 -9.49 -9.36
C SER A 71 5.43 -9.02 -8.06
N LEU A 72 4.64 -7.95 -8.12
CA LEU A 72 3.87 -7.43 -6.98
C LEU A 72 2.49 -8.09 -6.85
N GLY A 73 2.23 -9.18 -7.59
CA GLY A 73 0.97 -9.92 -7.54
C GLY A 73 -0.20 -9.19 -8.22
N SER A 74 0.08 -8.25 -9.11
CA SER A 74 -0.94 -7.49 -9.85
C SER A 74 -1.24 -8.12 -11.20
N ASN A 75 -2.50 -8.01 -11.63
CA ASN A 75 -2.94 -8.41 -12.95
C ASN A 75 -2.72 -7.27 -13.97
N VAL A 76 -2.35 -7.64 -15.18
CA VAL A 76 -2.09 -6.69 -16.27
C VAL A 76 -2.92 -7.10 -17.48
N SER A 77 -3.83 -6.23 -17.90
CA SER A 77 -4.64 -6.41 -19.10
C SER A 77 -4.23 -5.40 -20.16
N TRP A 78 -4.03 -5.86 -21.39
CA TRP A 78 -3.64 -5.02 -22.52
C TRP A 78 -4.78 -4.91 -23.54
N ASN A 79 -5.16 -3.68 -23.89
CA ASN A 79 -6.08 -3.40 -24.97
C ASN A 79 -5.30 -2.87 -26.18
N GLN A 80 -5.20 -3.70 -27.22
CA GLN A 80 -4.45 -3.39 -28.44
C GLN A 80 -5.09 -2.25 -29.27
N SER A 81 -6.42 -2.14 -29.29
CA SER A 81 -7.12 -1.13 -30.10
C SER A 81 -6.81 0.28 -29.62
N ASN A 82 -6.75 0.47 -28.31
CA ASN A 82 -6.56 1.78 -27.68
C ASN A 82 -5.14 2.00 -27.14
N GLN A 83 -4.26 1.00 -27.32
CA GLN A 83 -2.91 0.98 -26.76
C GLN A 83 -2.89 1.30 -25.25
N THR A 84 -3.84 0.72 -24.51
CA THR A 84 -4.06 0.98 -23.10
C THR A 84 -3.78 -0.27 -22.27
N THR A 85 -2.97 -0.12 -21.23
CA THR A 85 -2.75 -1.13 -20.20
C THR A 85 -3.61 -0.79 -18.98
N THR A 86 -4.38 -1.76 -18.50
CA THR A 86 -5.09 -1.69 -17.22
C THR A 86 -4.36 -2.57 -16.21
N LEU A 87 -4.10 -2.03 -15.03
CA LEU A 87 -3.52 -2.74 -13.89
C LEU A 87 -4.56 -2.84 -12.78
N SER A 88 -4.64 -4.02 -12.19
CA SER A 88 -5.52 -4.29 -11.06
C SER A 88 -4.75 -5.11 -10.02
N GLY A 89 -4.84 -4.75 -8.75
CA GLY A 89 -4.15 -5.45 -7.68
C GLY A 89 -4.95 -5.47 -6.39
N PRO A 90 -4.59 -6.30 -5.40
CA PRO A 90 -5.31 -6.38 -4.14
C PRO A 90 -5.14 -5.14 -3.25
N SER A 91 -4.09 -4.35 -3.47
CA SER A 91 -3.70 -3.24 -2.58
C SER A 91 -4.11 -1.85 -3.09
N TYR A 92 -4.53 -1.75 -4.35
CA TYR A 92 -4.79 -0.48 -5.03
C TYR A 92 -5.89 -0.64 -6.08
N ASP A 93 -6.58 0.44 -6.39
CA ASP A 93 -7.70 0.45 -7.36
C ASP A 93 -7.20 0.36 -8.82
N ASP A 94 -8.09 0.10 -9.76
CA ASP A 94 -7.70 -0.03 -11.17
C ASP A 94 -6.96 1.21 -11.71
N ILE A 95 -5.82 0.99 -12.37
CA ILE A 95 -5.02 2.05 -13.00
C ILE A 95 -4.97 1.80 -14.50
N LYS A 96 -5.32 2.82 -15.29
CA LYS A 96 -5.22 2.80 -16.76
C LYS A 96 -4.06 3.66 -17.23
N LEU A 97 -3.25 3.12 -18.12
CA LEU A 97 -2.08 3.75 -18.72
C LEU A 97 -2.17 3.64 -20.25
N THR A 98 -2.14 4.77 -20.94
CA THR A 98 -2.13 4.79 -22.41
C THR A 98 -0.71 5.03 -22.92
N VAL A 99 -0.27 4.25 -23.89
CA VAL A 99 1.04 4.42 -24.53
C VAL A 99 1.14 5.80 -25.19
N ASN A 100 2.33 6.41 -25.13
CA ASN A 100 2.62 7.77 -25.57
C ASN A 100 1.91 8.89 -24.79
N SER A 101 1.19 8.56 -23.72
CA SER A 101 0.63 9.54 -22.78
C SER A 101 1.51 9.66 -21.54
N ASN A 102 1.53 10.84 -20.92
CA ASN A 102 2.07 11.08 -19.59
C ASN A 102 0.96 11.21 -18.54
N ILE A 103 -0.21 10.65 -18.81
CA ILE A 103 -1.36 10.65 -17.90
C ILE A 103 -1.70 9.20 -17.56
N ALA A 104 -1.76 8.92 -16.27
CA ALA A 104 -2.41 7.74 -15.72
C ALA A 104 -3.83 8.11 -15.28
N ILE A 105 -4.78 7.18 -15.39
CA ILE A 105 -6.16 7.37 -14.95
C ILE A 105 -6.44 6.36 -13.84
N ASP A 106 -6.93 6.81 -12.68
CA ASP A 106 -7.35 5.93 -11.58
C ASP A 106 -8.77 5.37 -11.81
N ALA A 107 -9.24 4.55 -10.87
CA ALA A 107 -10.57 3.96 -10.93
C ALA A 107 -11.70 4.99 -10.86
N ASP A 108 -11.47 6.13 -10.19
CA ASP A 108 -12.39 7.26 -10.09
C ASP A 108 -12.41 8.13 -11.37
N GLY A 109 -11.56 7.83 -12.35
CA GLY A 109 -11.42 8.61 -13.58
C GLY A 109 -10.54 9.86 -13.44
N ARG A 110 -9.86 10.05 -12.30
CA ARG A 110 -8.94 11.18 -12.09
C ARG A 110 -7.67 10.99 -12.90
N GLN A 111 -7.18 12.10 -13.45
CA GLN A 111 -5.96 12.13 -14.24
C GLN A 111 -4.75 12.45 -13.36
N ILE A 112 -3.77 11.56 -13.40
CA ILE A 112 -2.52 11.67 -12.63
C ILE A 112 -1.38 11.88 -13.62
N LYS A 113 -0.73 13.04 -13.53
CA LYS A 113 0.38 13.41 -14.41
C LYS A 113 1.64 12.64 -14.01
N LEU A 114 2.21 11.93 -14.97
CA LEU A 114 3.47 11.22 -14.88
C LEU A 114 4.64 12.16 -15.26
N PRO A 115 5.81 12.00 -14.63
CA PRO A 115 7.00 12.78 -14.98
C PRO A 115 7.52 12.44 -16.38
N GLU A 116 7.35 11.18 -16.79
CA GLU A 116 7.69 10.70 -18.12
C GLU A 116 6.51 9.98 -18.76
N ARG A 117 6.47 10.04 -20.09
CA ARG A 117 5.43 9.36 -20.87
C ARG A 117 5.61 7.84 -20.79
N VAL A 118 4.50 7.13 -20.87
CA VAL A 118 4.48 5.68 -21.06
C VAL A 118 5.02 5.37 -22.46
N THR A 119 6.05 4.53 -22.56
CA THR A 119 6.68 4.22 -23.85
C THR A 119 6.60 2.74 -24.18
N LEU A 120 6.33 2.40 -25.43
CA LEU A 120 6.45 1.02 -25.93
C LEU A 120 7.83 0.85 -26.58
N VAL A 121 8.68 0.02 -25.99
CA VAL A 121 10.04 -0.26 -26.49
C VAL A 121 10.17 -1.75 -26.74
N LYS A 122 10.42 -2.14 -28.00
CA LYS A 122 10.60 -3.55 -28.42
C LYS A 122 9.49 -4.48 -27.88
N GLY A 123 8.23 -4.03 -27.94
CA GLY A 123 7.06 -4.79 -27.49
C GLY A 123 6.82 -4.80 -25.98
N SER A 124 7.61 -4.07 -25.18
CA SER A 124 7.42 -3.92 -23.74
C SER A 124 7.02 -2.50 -23.37
N VAL A 125 6.03 -2.36 -22.49
CA VAL A 125 5.59 -1.05 -21.97
C VAL A 125 6.49 -0.64 -20.81
N PHE A 126 7.04 0.56 -20.88
CA PHE A 126 7.92 1.16 -19.88
C PHE A 126 7.26 2.35 -19.21
N VAL A 127 7.47 2.45 -17.91
CA VAL A 127 6.82 3.41 -17.02
C VAL A 127 7.80 3.96 -15.99
N PRO A 128 7.59 5.20 -15.51
CA PRO A 128 8.38 5.75 -14.42
C PRO A 128 8.08 5.00 -13.12
N VAL A 129 9.08 4.28 -12.61
CA VAL A 129 8.90 3.34 -11.48
C VAL A 129 8.40 4.02 -10.21
N ARG A 130 8.83 5.25 -9.95
CA ARG A 130 8.41 6.00 -8.76
C ARG A 130 6.92 6.30 -8.77
N SER A 131 6.38 6.74 -9.91
CA SER A 131 4.95 6.98 -10.03
C SER A 131 4.16 5.70 -9.84
N MET A 132 4.62 4.59 -10.41
CA MET A 132 3.96 3.29 -10.23
C MET A 132 3.99 2.82 -8.78
N ALA A 133 5.12 2.98 -8.09
CA ALA A 133 5.21 2.63 -6.67
C ALA A 133 4.18 3.41 -5.84
N VAL A 134 4.01 4.71 -6.09
CA VAL A 134 2.99 5.53 -5.40
C VAL A 134 1.57 5.04 -5.71
N LEU A 135 1.24 4.84 -7.00
CA LEU A 135 -0.10 4.42 -7.40
C LEU A 135 -0.45 3.01 -6.89
N MET A 136 0.53 2.12 -6.86
CA MET A 136 0.36 0.74 -6.41
C MET A 136 0.47 0.59 -4.88
N LYS A 137 0.59 1.70 -4.15
CA LYS A 137 0.84 1.74 -2.69
C LYS A 137 2.03 0.87 -2.26
N ALA A 138 3.06 0.83 -3.09
CA ALA A 138 4.30 0.10 -2.85
C ALA A 138 5.43 1.03 -2.38
N GLN A 139 6.38 0.48 -1.64
CA GLN A 139 7.58 1.17 -1.20
C GLN A 139 8.66 1.09 -2.28
N LEU A 140 9.33 2.22 -2.54
CA LEU A 140 10.43 2.33 -3.49
C LEU A 140 11.73 2.59 -2.74
N LYS A 141 12.75 1.76 -2.99
CA LYS A 141 14.13 2.00 -2.57
C LYS A 141 15.01 2.10 -3.81
N TRP A 142 15.85 3.14 -3.85
CA TRP A 142 16.87 3.32 -4.88
C TRP A 142 18.25 3.21 -4.25
N GLU A 143 19.10 2.37 -4.81
CA GLU A 143 20.50 2.23 -4.44
C GLU A 143 21.37 2.84 -5.54
N SER A 144 22.00 3.97 -5.25
CA SER A 144 22.75 4.74 -6.24
C SER A 144 24.06 4.05 -6.65
N GLY A 145 24.72 3.35 -5.71
CA GLY A 145 26.00 2.70 -5.97
C GLY A 145 25.90 1.57 -7.00
N THR A 146 24.77 0.86 -7.01
CA THR A 146 24.51 -0.26 -7.94
C THR A 146 23.47 0.07 -9.00
N ARG A 147 22.90 1.28 -8.97
CA ARG A 147 21.77 1.71 -9.83
C ARG A 147 20.63 0.70 -9.80
N THR A 148 20.27 0.28 -8.59
CA THR A 148 19.24 -0.73 -8.34
C THR A 148 17.98 -0.06 -7.82
N VAL A 149 16.85 -0.33 -8.46
CA VAL A 149 15.51 -0.04 -7.94
C VAL A 149 14.97 -1.30 -7.27
N THR A 150 14.57 -1.18 -6.01
CA THR A 150 13.79 -2.20 -5.30
C THR A 150 12.39 -1.66 -5.04
N VAL A 151 11.37 -2.41 -5.44
CA VAL A 151 9.97 -2.10 -5.14
C VAL A 151 9.42 -3.20 -4.26
N THR A 152 8.80 -2.82 -3.15
CA THR A 152 8.30 -3.74 -2.13
C THR A 152 6.84 -3.45 -1.84
N LYS A 153 5.98 -4.45 -1.94
CA LYS A 153 4.59 -4.36 -1.48
C LYS A 153 4.58 -4.41 0.04
N PRO A 154 3.97 -3.45 0.75
CA PRO A 154 3.81 -3.54 2.19
C PRO A 154 2.99 -4.80 2.54
N SER A 155 3.42 -5.54 3.56
CA SER A 155 2.68 -6.69 4.05
C SER A 155 1.42 -6.24 4.79
N ASP A 156 0.30 -6.94 4.56
CA ASP A 156 -0.97 -6.67 5.26
C ASP A 156 -0.84 -6.78 6.79
N ALA A 157 0.10 -7.61 7.25
CA ALA A 157 0.45 -7.78 8.66
C ALA A 157 0.94 -6.48 9.34
N ALA A 158 1.50 -5.53 8.57
CA ALA A 158 1.96 -4.24 9.11
C ALA A 158 0.85 -3.16 9.13
N ASN A 159 -0.20 -3.32 8.32
CA ASN A 159 -1.29 -2.34 8.20
C ASN A 159 -2.46 -2.60 9.14
N HIS A 160 -2.54 -3.79 9.76
CA HIS A 160 -3.38 -3.95 10.94
C HIS A 160 -2.62 -3.44 12.16
N ILE A 161 -2.53 -2.11 12.32
CA ILE A 161 -2.34 -1.57 13.67
C ILE A 161 -3.59 -2.00 14.43
N GLN A 162 -3.53 -3.13 15.15
CA GLN A 162 -4.35 -3.31 16.34
C GLN A 162 -3.98 -2.14 17.24
N ARG A 163 -4.67 -1.01 17.08
CA ARG A 163 -4.78 -0.07 18.20
C ARG A 163 -5.67 -0.78 19.22
N SER A 164 -5.11 -1.76 19.90
CA SER A 164 -5.66 -2.25 21.13
C SER A 164 -5.46 -1.11 22.13
N TYR A 165 -6.50 -0.30 22.29
CA TYR A 165 -6.60 0.53 23.47
C TYR A 165 -6.78 -0.44 24.64
N ASN A 166 -5.70 -0.85 25.28
CA ASN A 166 -5.79 -1.56 26.54
C ASN A 166 -6.11 -0.53 27.62
N PHE A 167 -7.39 -0.17 27.72
CA PHE A 167 -7.89 0.53 28.90
C PHE A 167 -7.81 -0.46 30.06
N ALA A 168 -6.74 -0.39 30.84
CA ALA A 168 -6.75 -0.99 32.17
C ALA A 168 -7.85 -0.26 32.96
N ALA A 169 -9.00 -0.92 33.09
CA ALA A 169 -10.15 -0.42 33.82
C ALA A 169 -9.91 -0.49 35.33
N ASP A 170 -8.92 0.25 35.82
CA ASP A 170 -8.68 0.59 37.23
C ASP A 170 -7.33 1.32 37.32
N LYS A 171 -7.30 2.65 37.37
CA LYS A 171 -7.11 3.38 38.65
C LYS A 171 -7.21 4.90 38.45
N GLN A 172 -7.87 5.36 37.38
CA GLN A 172 -8.00 6.80 37.07
C GLN A 172 -9.45 7.30 37.05
N GLY A 173 -10.37 6.62 37.75
CA GLY A 173 -11.70 7.19 38.04
C GLY A 173 -12.65 7.35 36.84
N TRP A 174 -12.40 6.70 35.71
CA TRP A 174 -13.32 6.72 34.58
C TRP A 174 -14.52 5.79 34.84
N LYS A 175 -15.68 6.40 35.17
CA LYS A 175 -16.99 5.75 35.01
C LYS A 175 -17.56 6.17 33.66
N GLY A 176 -17.34 5.37 32.63
CA GLY A 176 -17.98 5.58 31.33
C GLY A 176 -17.69 4.41 30.41
N GLY A 177 -18.70 3.58 30.16
CA GLY A 177 -18.64 2.64 29.03
C GLY A 177 -18.76 3.42 27.73
N PHE A 178 -18.26 2.86 26.62
CA PHE A 178 -18.36 3.41 25.27
C PHE A 178 -19.81 3.42 24.70
N SER A 179 -20.81 3.64 25.55
CA SER A 179 -22.22 3.72 25.20
C SER A 179 -22.84 5.09 25.46
N ASP A 180 -22.07 6.07 25.94
CA ASP A 180 -22.55 7.44 26.15
C ASP A 180 -22.04 8.37 25.04
N LEU A 181 -22.67 8.28 23.87
CA LEU A 181 -22.89 9.49 23.09
C LEU A 181 -23.85 10.36 23.93
N PRO A 182 -23.59 11.66 24.15
CA PRO A 182 -24.63 12.51 24.73
C PRO A 182 -25.85 12.43 23.82
N VAL A 183 -26.94 11.85 24.34
CA VAL A 183 -28.27 11.85 23.70
C VAL A 183 -28.98 13.20 23.84
N ASP A 184 -28.34 14.19 24.46
CA ASP A 184 -28.74 15.59 24.31
C ASP A 184 -28.06 16.17 23.06
N TYR A 185 -28.75 16.02 21.94
CA TYR A 185 -28.55 16.87 20.77
C TYR A 185 -28.98 18.29 21.15
N ASP A 186 -28.02 19.18 21.33
CA ASP A 186 -28.27 20.62 21.47
C ASP A 186 -28.25 21.25 20.06
N PRO A 187 -29.41 21.51 19.43
CA PRO A 187 -29.46 22.07 18.08
C PRO A 187 -28.81 23.46 17.99
N ASP A 188 -28.75 24.22 19.08
CA ASP A 188 -28.29 25.62 19.05
C ASP A 188 -26.77 25.74 18.82
N ILE A 189 -26.02 24.67 19.04
CA ILE A 189 -24.56 24.64 18.88
C ILE A 189 -24.15 24.14 17.48
N TYR A 190 -24.98 23.31 16.85
CA TYR A 190 -24.60 22.59 15.62
C TYR A 190 -25.42 22.99 14.38
N GLU A 191 -26.61 23.57 14.54
CA GLU A 191 -27.34 24.20 13.45
C GLU A 191 -26.92 25.67 13.32
N LEU A 192 -26.01 25.92 12.38
CA LEU A 192 -25.71 27.28 11.93
C LEU A 192 -26.99 27.88 11.34
N GLU A 193 -27.67 28.74 12.09
CA GLU A 193 -28.74 29.63 11.63
C GLU A 193 -28.25 30.40 10.40
N HIS A 194 -28.55 29.88 9.20
CA HIS A 194 -28.31 30.57 7.95
C HIS A 194 -29.40 31.63 7.78
N THR A 195 -29.33 32.71 8.57
CA THR A 195 -30.09 33.92 8.29
C THR A 195 -29.55 34.52 7.00
N ARG A 196 -30.17 34.13 5.88
CA ARG A 196 -30.06 34.87 4.61
C ARG A 196 -30.71 36.21 4.83
N ASN A 197 -29.94 37.18 5.30
CA ASN A 197 -30.33 38.59 5.26
C ASN A 197 -30.44 39.00 3.80
N LEU A 198 -31.64 38.82 3.23
CA LEU A 198 -32.04 39.48 2.01
C LEU A 198 -32.13 40.98 2.34
N PHE A 199 -31.10 41.73 1.96
CA PHE A 199 -31.16 43.19 1.95
C PHE A 199 -32.35 43.62 1.08
N ARG A 200 -33.46 44.02 1.73
CA ARG A 200 -34.54 44.71 1.03
C ARG A 200 -34.04 46.09 0.62
N LEU A 201 -33.81 46.30 -0.68
CA LEU A 201 -33.70 47.63 -1.26
C LEU A 201 -35.03 48.36 -0.99
N LYS A 202 -35.06 49.29 -0.04
CA LYS A 202 -36.13 50.28 0.03
C LYS A 202 -35.94 51.23 -1.15
N MET A 203 -36.77 51.08 -2.18
CA MET A 203 -36.96 52.14 -3.18
C MET A 203 -37.59 53.34 -2.46
N ALA A 204 -36.84 54.44 -2.31
CA ALA A 204 -37.41 55.72 -1.94
C ALA A 204 -37.96 56.38 -3.22
N ARG A 205 -39.29 56.31 -3.40
CA ARG A 205 -40.01 57.18 -4.33
C ARG A 205 -40.10 58.55 -3.68
N SER A 206 -39.25 59.47 -4.11
CA SER A 206 -39.39 60.90 -3.82
C SER A 206 -40.60 61.41 -4.60
N SER A 207 -41.68 61.71 -3.87
CA SER A 207 -42.82 62.49 -4.37
C SER A 207 -42.45 63.95 -4.17
N MET A 208 -42.26 64.67 -5.28
CA MET A 208 -42.33 66.13 -5.31
C MET A 208 -43.78 66.55 -5.05
N ASP A 209 -43.96 67.41 -4.07
CA ASP A 209 -44.92 68.52 -4.04
C ASP A 209 -44.39 69.57 -3.04
#